data_AF-A0A3N7HRJ1-F1
#
_entry.id   AF-A0A3N7HRJ1-F1
#
_cell.length_a   1.000
_cell.length_b   1.000
_cell.length_c   1.000
_cell.angle_alpha   90.00
_cell.angle_beta   90.00
_cell.angle_gamma   90.00
#
_symmetry.space_group_name_H-M   'P 1'
#
loop_
_entity.id
_entity.type
_entity.pdbx_description
1 polymer ?
#
loop_
_entity_poly.entity_id
_entity_poly.type
_entity_poly.pdbx_seq_one_letter_code
_entity_poly.pdbx_strand_id
1 'polypeptide(L)'
;MSRVTGEEIERQPVLSFMQAIQGKVPGLMVTQASGKPGDGYSIQLRGINSLRASANNPMFVIDGIPFTSGTLSNSSVTGLALNSLSPLNGISPADIESIEVLKDADATAIYGSRGANGVILITTKSSTADRQKFTFDAYYGVGKPTRLMRLLNTSEYVEMRKEAFVNDGIEPDLINAPDLLIWDTVRYTDWQKKLVGNPSSMSNVSLNLNGSSGSLAYNMSVSRFEQGTVFPGDFGYRRISGALGCFSRTSG
;
A
#
# COMPACT_ATOMS: atom_id res chain seq x y z
N MET A 1 -6.81 3.18 -23.86
CA MET A 1 -5.63 2.57 -23.20
C MET A 1 -4.82 3.65 -22.49
N SER A 2 -4.24 3.34 -21.32
CA SER A 2 -3.28 4.22 -20.63
C SER A 2 -2.06 3.41 -20.24
N ARG A 3 -0.86 3.96 -20.43
CA ARG A 3 0.42 3.29 -20.18
C ARG A 3 1.26 4.11 -19.22
N VAL A 4 1.81 3.46 -18.20
CA VAL A 4 2.76 4.03 -17.23
C VAL A 4 4.08 3.27 -17.38
N THR A 5 5.18 3.98 -17.60
CA THR A 5 6.50 3.38 -17.83
C THR A 5 7.21 3.05 -16.51
N GLY A 6 8.16 2.12 -16.54
CA GLY A 6 8.99 1.76 -15.39
C GLY A 6 9.78 2.95 -14.84
N GLU A 7 10.33 3.80 -15.70
CA GLU A 7 11.05 5.02 -15.30
C GLU A 7 10.14 5.96 -14.46
N GLU A 8 8.89 6.07 -14.87
CA GLU A 8 7.88 6.86 -14.16
C GLU A 8 7.50 6.29 -12.79
N ILE A 9 7.60 4.97 -12.63
CA ILE A 9 7.36 4.24 -11.38
C ILE A 9 8.59 4.39 -10.46
N GLU A 10 9.80 4.26 -11.02
CA GLU A 10 11.07 4.39 -10.29
C GLU A 10 11.28 5.78 -9.68
N ARG A 11 10.80 6.83 -10.34
CA ARG A 11 10.85 8.20 -9.80
C ARG A 11 10.02 8.38 -8.53
N GLN A 12 9.18 7.41 -8.19
CA GLN A 12 8.36 7.43 -6.97
C GLN A 12 8.83 6.32 -6.02
N PRO A 13 9.39 6.67 -4.84
CA PRO A 13 9.76 5.68 -3.83
C PRO A 13 8.49 5.16 -3.13
N VAL A 14 7.71 4.35 -3.84
CA VAL A 14 6.47 3.76 -3.35
C VAL A 14 6.66 2.29 -2.99
N LEU A 15 5.86 1.85 -2.04
CA LEU A 15 5.78 0.47 -1.55
C LEU A 15 5.35 -0.52 -2.64
N SER A 16 4.35 -0.09 -3.40
CA SER A 16 3.64 -0.90 -4.37
C SER A 16 3.46 -0.08 -5.63
N PHE A 17 3.63 -0.74 -6.77
CA PHE A 17 3.39 -0.14 -8.07
C PHE A 17 1.95 0.36 -8.23
N MET A 18 1.01 -0.19 -7.45
CA MET A 18 -0.39 0.26 -7.41
C MET A 18 -0.49 1.72 -6.96
N GLN A 19 0.37 2.15 -6.04
CA GLN A 19 0.47 3.54 -5.61
C GLN A 19 1.10 4.42 -6.70
N ALA A 20 2.09 3.90 -7.45
CA ALA A 20 2.76 4.67 -8.51
C ALA A 20 1.83 5.06 -9.67
N ILE A 21 0.82 4.23 -9.94
CA ILE A 21 -0.17 4.48 -11.00
C ILE A 21 -1.36 5.32 -10.53
N GLN A 22 -1.47 5.61 -9.23
CA GLN A 22 -2.53 6.43 -8.67
C GLN A 22 -2.46 7.85 -9.27
N GLY A 23 -3.59 8.33 -9.81
CA GLY A 23 -3.67 9.65 -10.44
C GLY A 23 -3.02 9.77 -11.82
N LYS A 24 -2.30 8.74 -12.29
CA LYS A 24 -1.73 8.70 -13.65
C LYS A 24 -2.67 8.10 -14.69
N VAL A 25 -3.64 7.30 -14.25
CA VAL A 25 -4.61 6.63 -15.11
C VAL A 25 -6.01 7.21 -14.86
N PRO A 26 -6.64 7.87 -15.86
CA PRO A 26 -7.98 8.40 -15.72
C PRO A 26 -9.01 7.31 -15.43
N GLY A 27 -9.86 7.53 -14.41
CA GLY A 27 -10.89 6.59 -14.00
C GLY A 27 -10.39 5.38 -13.19
N LEU A 28 -9.09 5.33 -12.87
CA LEU A 28 -8.51 4.39 -11.93
C LEU A 28 -8.54 4.98 -10.53
N MET A 29 -9.25 4.32 -9.62
CA MET A 29 -9.26 4.63 -8.20
C MET A 29 -8.41 3.58 -7.47
N VAL A 30 -7.35 4.05 -6.82
CA VAL A 30 -6.51 3.22 -5.93
C VAL A 30 -6.70 3.75 -4.52
N THR A 31 -7.17 2.91 -3.61
CA THR A 31 -7.37 3.25 -2.20
C THR A 31 -6.62 2.27 -1.33
N GLN A 32 -5.79 2.78 -0.44
CA GLN A 32 -5.14 1.96 0.57
C GLN A 32 -6.21 1.44 1.55
N ALA A 33 -6.20 0.13 1.84
CA ALA A 33 -7.22 -0.47 2.71
C ALA A 33 -7.12 0.03 4.16
N SER A 34 -5.91 0.36 4.62
CA SER A 34 -5.67 1.01 5.91
C SER A 34 -4.35 1.79 5.92
N GLY A 35 -4.09 2.54 6.98
CA GLY A 35 -2.79 3.22 7.21
C GLY A 35 -1.68 2.28 7.70
N LYS A 36 -1.90 0.96 7.74
CA LYS A 36 -0.89 0.01 8.19
C LYS A 36 0.16 -0.25 7.09
N PRO A 37 1.46 -0.30 7.43
CA PRO A 37 2.51 -0.72 6.52
C PRO A 37 2.22 -2.10 5.89
N GLY A 38 2.45 -2.23 4.58
CA GLY A 38 2.29 -3.51 3.86
C GLY A 38 0.87 -3.98 3.58
N ASP A 39 -0.15 -3.22 3.99
CA ASP A 39 -1.54 -3.58 3.72
C ASP A 39 -1.88 -3.52 2.23
N GLY A 40 -2.97 -4.20 1.85
CA GLY A 40 -3.46 -4.26 0.48
C GLY A 40 -3.98 -2.92 -0.04
N TYR A 41 -4.02 -2.80 -1.36
CA TYR A 41 -4.71 -1.71 -2.05
C TYR A 41 -5.99 -2.27 -2.69
N SER A 42 -7.10 -1.54 -2.54
CA SER A 42 -8.29 -1.75 -3.35
C SER A 42 -8.16 -0.93 -4.63
N ILE A 43 -8.41 -1.56 -5.76
CA ILE A 43 -8.34 -0.95 -7.09
C ILE A 43 -9.69 -1.09 -7.76
N GLN A 44 -10.21 0.03 -8.25
CA GLN A 44 -11.45 0.08 -9.00
C GLN A 44 -11.21 0.87 -10.29
N LEU A 45 -11.69 0.33 -11.41
CA LEU A 45 -11.64 1.01 -12.70
C LEU A 45 -13.07 1.33 -13.13
N ARG A 46 -13.35 2.61 -13.39
CA ARG A 46 -14.70 3.12 -13.75
C ARG A 46 -15.77 2.88 -12.69
N GLY A 47 -15.39 2.81 -11.42
CA GLY A 47 -16.33 2.72 -10.29
C GLY A 47 -16.91 1.32 -10.06
N ILE A 48 -18.05 1.26 -9.40
CA ILE A 48 -18.69 0.02 -8.93
C ILE A 48 -19.78 -0.38 -9.94
N ASN A 49 -19.61 -1.54 -10.59
CA ASN A 49 -20.56 -2.08 -11.58
C ASN A 49 -21.35 -3.29 -11.04
N SER A 50 -21.03 -3.76 -9.84
CA SER A 50 -21.62 -4.93 -9.20
C SER A 50 -21.86 -4.69 -7.71
N LEU A 51 -22.99 -5.21 -7.21
CA LEU A 51 -23.32 -5.25 -5.78
C LEU A 51 -22.38 -6.18 -4.98
N ARG A 52 -21.73 -7.13 -5.66
CA ARG A 52 -20.69 -7.98 -5.06
C ARG A 52 -19.35 -7.27 -5.13
N ALA A 53 -18.80 -6.88 -3.98
CA ALA A 53 -17.55 -6.12 -3.88
C ALA A 53 -16.37 -6.75 -4.64
N SER A 54 -16.20 -8.08 -4.55
CA SER A 54 -15.12 -8.81 -5.21
C SER A 54 -15.23 -8.85 -6.74
N ALA A 55 -16.44 -8.63 -7.28
CA ALA A 55 -16.71 -8.63 -8.71
C ALA A 55 -16.54 -7.25 -9.36
N ASN A 56 -15.91 -6.29 -8.66
CA ASN A 56 -15.55 -4.98 -9.21
C ASN A 56 -14.05 -4.79 -9.40
N ASN A 57 -13.23 -5.73 -8.94
CA ASN A 57 -11.77 -5.62 -9.08
C ASN A 57 -11.36 -5.89 -10.54
N PRO A 58 -10.37 -5.15 -11.08
CA PRO A 58 -9.81 -5.45 -12.39
C PRO A 58 -9.00 -6.75 -12.35
N MET A 59 -8.87 -7.38 -13.51
CA MET A 59 -7.98 -8.52 -13.69
C MET A 59 -6.53 -8.04 -13.82
N PHE A 60 -5.62 -8.67 -13.09
CA PHE A 60 -4.19 -8.42 -13.26
C PHE A 60 -3.60 -9.49 -14.17
N VAL A 61 -2.71 -9.08 -15.07
CA VAL A 61 -1.99 -9.99 -15.96
C VAL A 61 -0.52 -9.62 -15.88
N ILE A 62 0.32 -10.54 -15.45
CA ILE A 62 1.77 -10.32 -15.31
C ILE A 62 2.44 -11.22 -16.33
N ASP A 63 3.15 -10.63 -17.29
CA ASP A 63 3.84 -11.35 -18.36
C ASP A 63 2.94 -12.39 -19.06
N GLY A 64 1.67 -12.03 -19.27
CA GLY A 64 0.66 -12.89 -19.91
C GLY A 64 -0.06 -13.86 -18.96
N ILE A 65 0.36 -14.00 -17.71
CA ILE A 65 -0.25 -14.90 -16.73
C ILE A 65 -1.30 -14.14 -15.91
N PRO A 66 -2.55 -14.61 -15.81
CA PRO A 66 -3.57 -14.02 -14.94
C PRO A 66 -3.22 -14.12 -13.45
N PHE A 67 -3.34 -13.01 -12.74
CA PHE A 67 -3.30 -12.96 -11.28
C PHE A 67 -4.65 -12.52 -10.73
N THR A 68 -5.09 -13.18 -9.66
CA THR A 68 -6.26 -12.75 -8.92
C THR A 68 -5.86 -11.59 -8.01
N SER A 69 -6.66 -10.52 -8.02
CA SER A 69 -6.52 -9.41 -7.07
C SER A 69 -6.99 -9.79 -5.65
N GLY A 70 -7.35 -11.06 -5.45
CA GLY A 70 -7.91 -11.57 -4.22
C GLY A 70 -6.88 -11.52 -3.10
N THR A 71 -7.29 -10.95 -1.98
CA THR A 71 -6.51 -10.99 -0.76
C THR A 71 -6.38 -12.43 -0.26
N LEU A 72 -5.16 -12.85 0.08
CA LEU A 72 -4.88 -14.17 0.67
C LEU A 72 -5.19 -14.21 2.19
N SER A 73 -6.16 -13.44 2.68
CA SER A 73 -6.52 -13.41 4.10
C SER A 73 -7.73 -14.31 4.37
N ASN A 74 -7.51 -15.34 5.19
CA ASN A 74 -8.58 -16.13 5.76
C ASN A 74 -9.16 -15.35 6.96
N SER A 75 -10.09 -14.45 6.69
CA SER A 75 -10.71 -13.56 7.68
C SER A 75 -11.72 -14.26 8.61
N SER A 76 -11.56 -15.56 8.86
CA SER A 76 -12.56 -16.40 9.53
C SER A 76 -12.23 -16.78 10.98
N VAL A 77 -11.06 -16.43 11.52
CA VAL A 77 -10.62 -17.01 12.82
C VAL A 77 -10.48 -16.02 13.98
N THR A 78 -10.31 -14.72 13.78
CA THR A 78 -10.33 -13.76 14.90
C THR A 78 -10.85 -12.41 14.38
N GLY A 79 -11.63 -11.67 15.17
CA GLY A 79 -12.12 -10.31 14.83
C GLY A 79 -11.01 -9.25 14.70
N LEU A 80 -9.79 -9.66 14.35
CA LEU A 80 -8.63 -8.85 14.09
C LEU A 80 -8.37 -8.89 12.58
N ALA A 81 -8.35 -7.73 11.92
CA ALA A 81 -7.93 -7.60 10.54
C ALA A 81 -6.44 -7.99 10.41
N LEU A 82 -6.17 -9.28 10.24
CA LEU A 82 -4.85 -9.81 9.93
C LEU A 82 -4.54 -9.50 8.47
N ASN A 83 -3.29 -9.10 8.26
CA ASN A 83 -2.77 -8.51 7.02
C ASN A 83 -3.37 -9.12 5.76
N SER A 84 -4.06 -8.28 5.00
CA SER A 84 -4.57 -8.58 3.68
C SER A 84 -3.42 -8.61 2.68
N LEU A 85 -2.62 -9.68 2.71
CA LEU A 85 -1.51 -9.89 1.79
C LEU A 85 -2.08 -10.07 0.37
N SER A 86 -1.98 -9.02 -0.45
CA SER A 86 -2.24 -9.12 -1.88
C SER A 86 -1.04 -9.81 -2.53
N PRO A 87 -1.22 -10.83 -3.39
CA PRO A 87 -0.11 -11.44 -4.14
C PRO A 87 0.65 -10.40 -4.99
N LEU A 88 -0.01 -9.30 -5.35
CA LEU A 88 0.57 -8.18 -6.08
C LEU A 88 1.59 -7.39 -5.24
N ASN A 89 1.46 -7.40 -3.91
CA ASN A 89 2.46 -6.80 -3.03
C ASN A 89 3.78 -7.59 -3.04
N GLY A 90 3.86 -8.79 -3.64
CA GLY A 90 5.13 -9.51 -3.84
C GLY A 90 6.02 -8.92 -4.92
N ILE A 91 5.48 -8.09 -5.81
CA ILE A 91 6.18 -7.57 -6.99
C ILE A 91 6.94 -6.30 -6.62
N SER A 92 8.23 -6.28 -6.92
CA SER A 92 9.05 -5.09 -6.75
C SER A 92 8.73 -4.08 -7.88
N PRO A 93 8.47 -2.80 -7.57
CA PRO A 93 8.35 -1.76 -8.58
C PRO A 93 9.59 -1.65 -9.50
N ALA A 94 10.78 -1.98 -8.97
CA ALA A 94 12.03 -1.95 -9.72
C ALA A 94 12.11 -3.01 -10.83
N ASP A 95 11.24 -4.02 -10.80
CA ASP A 95 11.22 -5.09 -11.80
C ASP A 95 10.21 -4.82 -12.92
N ILE A 96 9.43 -3.74 -12.81
CA ILE A 96 8.36 -3.40 -13.76
C ILE A 96 8.94 -2.58 -14.92
N GLU A 97 8.67 -3.03 -16.13
CA GLU A 97 8.98 -2.31 -17.37
C GLU A 97 7.87 -1.34 -17.75
N SER A 98 6.63 -1.82 -17.70
CA SER A 98 5.47 -0.98 -17.95
C SER A 98 4.19 -1.57 -17.36
N ILE A 99 3.25 -0.67 -17.07
CA ILE A 99 1.89 -1.01 -16.67
C ILE A 99 0.93 -0.43 -17.70
N GLU A 100 0.08 -1.29 -18.25
CA GLU A 100 -0.94 -0.90 -19.20
C GLU A 100 -2.32 -1.18 -18.64
N VAL A 101 -3.19 -0.17 -18.69
CA VAL A 101 -4.58 -0.29 -18.21
C VAL A 101 -5.51 -0.31 -19.41
N LEU A 102 -6.15 -1.45 -19.60
CA LEU A 102 -7.20 -1.67 -20.59
C LEU A 102 -8.53 -1.36 -19.94
N LYS A 103 -9.16 -0.30 -20.43
CA LYS A 103 -10.42 0.24 -19.92
C LYS A 103 -11.60 0.01 -20.87
N ASP A 104 -11.33 -0.24 -22.14
CA ASP A 104 -12.33 -0.30 -23.21
C ASP A 104 -12.66 -1.75 -23.55
N ALA A 105 -13.94 -2.03 -23.84
CA ALA A 105 -14.46 -3.38 -24.06
C ALA A 105 -13.72 -4.12 -25.18
N ASP A 106 -13.32 -3.39 -26.23
CA ASP A 106 -12.58 -3.95 -27.37
C ASP A 106 -11.17 -4.41 -26.98
N ALA A 107 -10.53 -3.70 -26.03
CA ALA A 107 -9.21 -4.06 -25.53
C ALA A 107 -9.27 -5.21 -24.51
N THR A 108 -10.36 -5.34 -23.77
CA THR A 108 -10.53 -6.40 -22.77
C THR A 108 -11.18 -7.67 -23.32
N ALA A 109 -11.69 -7.65 -24.56
CA ALA A 109 -12.37 -8.77 -25.22
C ALA A 109 -11.56 -10.07 -25.22
N ILE A 110 -10.23 -9.98 -25.35
CA ILE A 110 -9.32 -11.14 -25.34
C ILE A 110 -9.31 -11.85 -23.97
N TYR A 111 -9.61 -11.12 -22.89
CA TYR A 111 -9.62 -11.63 -21.51
C TYR A 111 -11.00 -12.07 -21.02
N GLY A 112 -12.01 -12.02 -21.90
CA GLY A 112 -13.37 -12.51 -21.65
C GLY A 112 -14.08 -11.79 -20.49
N SER A 113 -15.00 -12.49 -19.82
CA SER A 113 -15.83 -11.92 -18.76
C SER A 113 -15.04 -11.41 -17.54
N ARG A 114 -13.82 -11.91 -17.32
CA ARG A 114 -12.92 -11.45 -16.24
C ARG A 114 -12.30 -10.09 -16.55
N GLY A 115 -12.21 -9.70 -17.82
CA GLY A 115 -11.77 -8.37 -18.24
C GLY A 115 -12.89 -7.31 -18.27
N ALA A 116 -14.12 -7.66 -17.91
CA ALA A 116 -15.26 -6.73 -17.95
C ALA A 116 -15.09 -5.50 -17.04
N ASN A 117 -14.37 -5.66 -15.92
CA ASN A 117 -14.04 -4.57 -15.00
C ASN A 117 -12.68 -3.92 -15.30
N GLY A 118 -12.11 -4.20 -16.47
CA GLY A 118 -10.78 -3.76 -16.87
C GLY A 118 -9.68 -4.79 -16.63
N VAL A 119 -8.58 -4.59 -17.35
CA VAL A 119 -7.38 -5.43 -17.26
C VAL A 119 -6.18 -4.52 -17.02
N ILE A 120 -5.37 -4.86 -16.02
CA ILE A 120 -4.10 -4.21 -15.71
C ILE A 120 -3.00 -5.19 -16.11
N LEU A 121 -2.31 -4.87 -17.20
CA LEU A 121 -1.17 -5.64 -17.67
C LEU A 121 0.09 -5.07 -17.04
N ILE A 122 0.91 -5.96 -16.50
CA ILE A 122 2.21 -5.66 -15.92
C ILE A 122 3.21 -6.44 -16.76
N THR A 123 4.13 -5.72 -17.38
CA THR A 123 5.27 -6.29 -18.08
C THR A 123 6.49 -6.12 -17.20
N THR A 124 7.18 -7.21 -16.90
CA THR A 124 8.45 -7.16 -16.17
C THR A 124 9.60 -6.88 -17.12
N LYS A 125 10.68 -6.29 -16.60
CA LYS A 125 11.86 -5.94 -17.38
C LYS A 125 12.47 -7.18 -18.03
N SER A 126 12.38 -7.22 -19.36
CA SER A 126 13.03 -8.26 -20.15
C SER A 126 14.47 -7.89 -20.53
N SER A 127 15.28 -8.90 -20.78
CA SER A 127 16.65 -8.73 -21.26
C SER A 127 16.66 -8.42 -22.76
N THR A 128 16.68 -7.13 -23.09
CA THR A 128 16.82 -6.63 -24.47
C THR A 128 18.21 -6.08 -24.77
N ALA A 129 19.10 -6.03 -23.79
CA ALA A 129 20.43 -5.44 -23.95
C ALA A 129 21.48 -6.49 -24.31
N ASP A 130 22.18 -6.28 -25.44
CA ASP A 130 23.38 -7.03 -25.85
C ASP A 130 24.53 -6.95 -24.83
N ARG A 131 24.41 -6.06 -23.84
CA ARG A 131 25.40 -5.81 -22.79
C ARG A 131 24.79 -6.04 -21.43
N GLN A 132 25.62 -6.59 -20.54
CA GLN A 132 25.27 -6.74 -19.14
C GLN A 132 25.04 -5.36 -18.52
N LYS A 133 23.87 -5.17 -17.94
CA LYS A 133 23.49 -3.98 -17.16
C LYS A 133 23.28 -4.39 -15.71
N PHE A 134 24.01 -3.73 -14.83
CA PHE A 134 23.83 -3.83 -13.40
C PHE A 134 23.16 -2.54 -12.90
N THR A 135 22.09 -2.68 -12.13
CA THR A 135 21.34 -1.57 -11.54
C THR A 135 21.26 -1.78 -10.03
N PHE A 136 21.60 -0.73 -9.28
CA PHE A 136 21.49 -0.69 -7.83
C PHE A 136 20.68 0.53 -7.44
N ASP A 137 19.61 0.32 -6.69
CA ASP A 137 18.75 1.39 -6.19
C ASP A 137 18.61 1.25 -4.69
N ALA A 138 18.78 2.37 -3.98
CA ALA A 138 18.57 2.43 -2.55
C ALA A 138 17.91 3.75 -2.19
N TYR A 139 16.95 3.68 -1.26
CA TYR A 139 16.36 4.87 -0.67
C TYR A 139 16.04 4.66 0.80
N TYR A 140 15.96 5.78 1.52
CA TYR A 140 15.53 5.85 2.90
C TYR A 140 14.61 7.05 3.07
N GLY A 141 13.51 6.87 3.79
CA GLY A 141 12.50 7.89 4.04
C GLY A 141 12.02 7.87 5.48
N VAL A 142 11.54 9.02 5.95
CA VAL A 142 10.94 9.17 7.28
C VAL A 142 9.57 9.83 7.12
N GLY A 143 8.56 9.22 7.73
CA GLY A 143 7.19 9.71 7.77
C GLY A 143 6.78 10.11 9.19
N LYS A 144 5.95 11.14 9.30
CA LYS A 144 5.30 11.55 10.55
C LYS A 144 3.85 11.93 10.27
N PRO A 145 2.93 11.78 11.23
CA PRO A 145 1.58 12.32 11.08
C PRO A 145 1.65 13.82 10.81
N THR A 146 0.96 14.28 9.77
CA THR A 146 0.96 15.69 9.36
C THR A 146 -0.14 16.50 10.03
N ARG A 147 -1.25 15.86 10.40
CA ARG A 147 -2.39 16.49 11.07
C ARG A 147 -2.91 15.57 12.16
N LEU A 148 -2.89 16.09 13.39
CA LEU A 148 -3.50 15.49 14.56
C LEU A 148 -4.73 16.32 14.95
N MET A 149 -5.74 15.68 15.54
CA MET A 149 -6.90 16.42 16.05
C MET A 149 -6.44 17.26 17.24
N ARG A 150 -6.94 18.48 17.38
CA ARG A 150 -6.73 19.23 18.63
C ARG A 150 -7.62 18.60 19.69
N LEU A 151 -7.01 17.97 20.69
CA LEU A 151 -7.71 17.50 21.88
C LEU A 151 -7.52 18.49 23.01
N LEU A 152 -8.45 18.46 23.96
CA LEU A 152 -8.32 19.22 25.19
C LEU A 152 -7.16 18.66 26.02
N ASN A 153 -6.40 19.57 26.63
CA ASN A 153 -5.49 19.19 27.71
C ASN A 153 -6.27 18.93 29.01
N THR A 154 -5.63 18.39 30.05
CA THR A 154 -6.34 18.03 31.29
C THR A 154 -7.02 19.24 31.94
N SER A 155 -6.38 20.41 31.96
CA SER A 155 -6.99 21.64 32.51
C SER A 155 -8.23 22.08 31.73
N GLU A 156 -8.15 22.11 30.40
CA GLU A 156 -9.28 22.48 29.53
C GLU A 156 -10.44 21.47 29.69
N TYR A 157 -10.14 20.18 29.86
CA TYR A 157 -11.14 19.14 30.13
C TYR A 157 -11.82 19.34 31.48
N VAL A 158 -11.05 19.61 32.55
CA VAL A 158 -11.56 19.82 33.91
C VAL A 158 -12.42 21.08 33.98
N GLU A 159 -12.01 22.16 33.30
CA GLU A 159 -12.80 23.40 33.19
C GLU A 159 -14.14 23.15 32.50
N MET A 160 -14.12 22.50 31.33
CA MET A 160 -15.33 22.12 30.61
C MET A 160 -16.26 21.22 31.45
N ARG A 161 -15.71 20.27 32.21
CA ARG A 161 -16.52 19.41 33.10
C ARG A 161 -17.15 20.19 34.25
N LYS A 162 -16.43 21.14 34.86
CA LYS A 162 -17.00 22.01 35.89
C LYS A 162 -18.11 22.89 35.34
N GLU A 163 -17.90 23.47 34.16
CA GLU A 163 -18.91 24.28 33.48
C GLU A 163 -20.17 23.47 33.16
N ALA A 164 -20.02 22.22 32.72
CA ALA A 164 -21.15 21.32 32.49
C ALA A 164 -22.00 21.10 33.75
N PHE A 165 -21.39 20.84 34.91
CA PHE A 165 -22.12 20.69 36.18
C PHE A 165 -22.83 21.97 36.63
N VAL A 166 -22.19 23.13 36.43
CA VAL A 166 -22.82 24.44 36.70
C VAL A 166 -24.04 24.65 35.81
N ASN A 167 -23.94 24.29 34.53
CA ASN A 167 -25.04 24.43 33.56
C ASN A 167 -26.20 23.45 33.83
N ASP A 168 -25.90 22.23 34.31
CA ASP A 168 -26.90 21.22 34.66
C ASP A 168 -27.53 21.46 36.05
N GLY A 169 -26.93 22.31 36.89
CA GLY A 169 -27.40 22.58 38.25
C GLY A 169 -27.23 21.40 39.21
N ILE A 170 -26.33 20.47 38.91
CA ILE A 170 -26.04 19.27 39.72
C ILE A 170 -24.69 19.44 40.40
N GLU A 171 -24.61 19.14 41.70
CA GLU A 171 -23.33 19.17 42.42
C GLU A 171 -22.47 17.92 42.10
N PRO A 172 -21.16 18.10 41.85
CA PRO A 172 -20.23 16.98 41.67
C PRO A 172 -20.10 16.15 42.95
N ASP A 173 -20.23 14.84 42.82
CA ASP A 173 -20.00 13.85 43.89
C ASP A 173 -19.09 12.70 43.40
N LEU A 174 -18.74 11.79 44.32
CA LEU A 174 -17.81 10.68 44.05
C LEU A 174 -18.33 9.66 43.02
N ILE A 175 -19.63 9.66 42.72
CA ILE A 175 -20.29 8.73 41.81
C ILE A 175 -20.45 9.37 40.41
N ASN A 176 -20.88 10.63 40.35
CA ASN A 176 -21.17 11.33 39.11
C ASN A 176 -19.95 12.10 38.53
N ALA A 177 -18.93 12.38 39.35
CA ALA A 177 -17.75 13.14 38.98
C ALA A 177 -16.43 12.57 39.56
N PRO A 178 -16.16 11.25 39.41
CA PRO A 178 -14.90 10.67 39.86
C PRO A 178 -13.68 11.31 39.17
N ASP A 179 -13.86 11.84 37.97
CA ASP A 179 -12.83 12.55 37.20
C ASP A 179 -12.46 13.93 37.77
N LEU A 180 -13.34 14.54 38.57
CA LEU A 180 -13.07 15.82 39.25
C LEU A 180 -12.60 15.64 40.70
N LEU A 181 -13.02 14.56 41.37
CA LEU A 181 -12.86 14.40 42.83
C LEU A 181 -11.92 13.27 43.25
N ILE A 182 -11.75 12.22 42.42
CA ILE A 182 -10.96 11.03 42.78
C ILE A 182 -9.69 10.93 41.92
N TRP A 183 -9.81 11.17 40.62
CA TRP A 183 -8.70 11.06 39.70
C TRP A 183 -7.79 12.29 39.74
N ASP A 184 -6.55 12.11 39.29
CA ASP A 184 -5.59 13.21 39.19
C ASP A 184 -5.99 14.20 38.08
N THR A 185 -6.34 15.41 38.49
CA THR A 185 -6.79 16.51 37.60
C THR A 185 -5.65 17.33 37.01
N VAL A 186 -4.40 17.05 37.39
CA VAL A 186 -3.21 17.76 36.92
C VAL A 186 -2.42 16.91 35.94
N ARG A 187 -2.45 15.57 36.10
CA ARG A 187 -1.73 14.67 35.21
C ARG A 187 -2.25 14.77 33.78
N TYR A 188 -1.33 15.07 32.86
CA TYR A 188 -1.59 15.08 31.43
C TYR A 188 -0.80 14.00 30.71
N THR A 189 -1.44 13.32 29.77
CA THR A 189 -0.78 12.40 28.84
C THR A 189 -1.30 12.68 27.45
N ASP A 190 -0.41 13.11 26.56
CA ASP A 190 -0.74 13.26 25.15
C ASP A 190 -0.82 11.86 24.50
N TRP A 191 -2.04 11.32 24.49
CA TRP A 191 -2.30 10.01 23.91
C TRP A 191 -2.08 9.96 22.41
N GLN A 192 -2.31 11.06 21.68
CA GLN A 192 -2.04 11.09 20.24
C GLN A 192 -0.54 10.99 19.98
N LYS A 193 0.28 11.76 20.70
CA LYS A 193 1.73 11.65 20.60
C LYS A 193 2.23 10.26 21.02
N LYS A 194 1.63 9.67 22.06
CA LYS A 194 2.05 8.35 22.57
C LYS A 194 1.67 7.19 21.65
N LEU A 195 0.49 7.25 21.01
CA LEU A 195 -0.04 6.16 20.20
C LEU A 195 0.30 6.27 18.72
N VAL A 196 0.46 7.47 18.18
CA VAL A 196 0.70 7.68 16.74
C VAL A 196 1.75 8.74 16.45
N GLY A 197 2.41 9.31 17.46
CA GLY A 197 3.35 10.42 17.28
C GLY A 197 4.77 10.01 16.93
N ASN A 198 5.09 8.72 16.94
CA ASN A 198 6.44 8.25 16.61
C ASN A 198 6.69 8.38 15.10
N PRO A 199 7.90 8.82 14.68
CA PRO A 199 8.27 8.81 13.27
C PRO A 199 8.36 7.37 12.78
N SER A 200 7.82 7.14 11.58
CA SER A 200 8.00 5.89 10.84
C SER A 200 9.19 6.04 9.90
N SER A 201 9.99 4.99 9.73
CA SER A 201 11.00 4.92 8.67
C SER A 201 10.50 4.06 7.51
N MET A 202 11.09 4.25 6.34
CA MET A 202 10.98 3.33 5.22
C MET A 202 12.34 3.22 4.52
N SER A 203 12.67 2.04 4.02
CA SER A 203 13.88 1.82 3.27
C SER A 203 13.66 0.77 2.18
N ASN A 204 14.42 0.90 1.12
CA ASN A 204 14.47 -0.10 0.06
C ASN A 204 15.89 -0.24 -0.43
N VAL A 205 16.26 -1.47 -0.74
CA VAL A 205 17.50 -1.79 -1.45
C VAL A 205 17.14 -2.80 -2.54
N SER A 206 17.42 -2.49 -3.78
CA SER A 206 17.24 -3.39 -4.93
C SER A 206 18.52 -3.50 -5.76
N LEU A 207 18.75 -4.73 -6.20
CA LEU A 207 19.83 -5.14 -7.08
C LEU A 207 19.18 -5.81 -8.29
N ASN A 208 19.52 -5.36 -9.50
CA ASN A 208 19.03 -5.95 -10.73
C ASN A 208 20.18 -6.17 -11.71
N LEU A 209 20.24 -7.35 -12.30
CA LEU A 209 21.21 -7.77 -13.30
C LEU A 209 20.46 -8.25 -14.53
N ASN A 210 20.67 -7.58 -15.66
CA ASN A 210 20.12 -7.99 -16.95
C ASN A 210 21.26 -8.16 -17.96
N GLY A 211 21.12 -9.08 -18.89
CA GLY A 211 22.03 -9.19 -20.03
C GLY A 211 21.69 -10.34 -20.94
N SER A 212 22.36 -10.40 -22.09
CA SER A 212 22.27 -11.52 -23.01
C SER A 212 23.65 -12.06 -23.36
N SER A 213 23.73 -13.37 -23.55
CA SER A 213 24.90 -14.08 -24.06
C SER A 213 24.46 -14.98 -25.21
N GLY A 214 24.78 -14.58 -26.44
CA GLY A 214 24.33 -15.29 -27.65
C GLY A 214 22.81 -15.32 -27.76
N SER A 215 22.24 -16.52 -27.87
CA SER A 215 20.79 -16.74 -27.90
C SER A 215 20.12 -16.67 -26.52
N LEU A 216 20.88 -16.61 -25.43
CA LEU A 216 20.33 -16.62 -24.07
C LEU A 216 20.19 -15.19 -23.53
N ALA A 217 18.99 -14.79 -23.14
CA ALA A 217 18.72 -13.54 -22.46
C ALA A 217 18.29 -13.85 -21.01
N TYR A 218 18.85 -13.15 -20.02
CA TYR A 218 18.56 -13.36 -18.60
C TYR A 218 18.30 -12.06 -17.84
N ASN A 219 17.42 -12.13 -16.84
CA ASN A 219 17.24 -11.10 -15.82
C ASN A 219 17.21 -11.74 -14.43
N MET A 220 17.84 -11.08 -13.47
CA MET A 220 17.87 -11.48 -12.07
C MET A 220 17.70 -10.24 -11.21
N SER A 221 16.77 -10.28 -10.27
CA SER A 221 16.56 -9.19 -9.32
C SER A 221 16.43 -9.71 -7.90
N VAL A 222 16.90 -8.91 -6.95
CA VAL A 222 16.67 -9.09 -5.52
C VAL A 222 16.35 -7.73 -4.93
N SER A 223 15.31 -7.64 -4.12
CA SER A 223 14.95 -6.43 -3.41
C SER A 223 14.54 -6.72 -1.97
N ARG A 224 14.92 -5.82 -1.07
CA ARG A 224 14.50 -5.81 0.33
C ARG A 224 13.89 -4.45 0.63
N PHE A 225 12.64 -4.49 1.02
CA PHE A 225 11.86 -3.33 1.39
C PHE A 225 11.46 -3.43 2.88
N GLU A 226 11.62 -2.35 3.63
CA GLU A 226 11.22 -2.24 5.03
C GLU A 226 10.46 -0.94 5.28
N GLN A 227 9.39 -1.03 6.06
CA GLN A 227 8.62 0.13 6.50
C GLN A 227 8.22 -0.04 7.96
N GLY A 228 8.62 0.90 8.79
CA GLY A 228 8.17 1.00 10.19
C GLY A 228 6.72 1.48 10.28
N THR A 229 6.26 1.70 11.50
CA THR A 229 4.92 2.20 11.78
C THR A 229 4.98 3.43 12.69
N VAL A 230 3.96 4.27 12.61
CA VAL A 230 3.78 5.39 13.56
C VAL A 230 3.21 4.89 14.90
N PHE A 231 2.65 3.68 14.92
CA PHE A 231 2.14 3.04 16.13
C PHE A 231 3.30 2.49 16.98
N PRO A 232 3.24 2.59 18.32
CA PRO A 232 4.24 1.98 19.18
C PRO A 232 4.18 0.45 19.07
N GLY A 233 5.33 -0.20 18.94
CA GLY A 233 5.47 -1.66 18.84
C GLY A 233 6.07 -2.13 17.51
N ASP A 234 6.21 -3.44 17.36
CA ASP A 234 6.76 -4.08 16.15
C ASP A 234 5.64 -4.44 15.16
N PHE A 235 5.02 -3.41 14.59
CA PHE A 235 4.01 -3.54 13.53
C PHE A 235 4.54 -3.11 12.16
N GLY A 236 5.87 -3.16 12.00
CA GLY A 236 6.51 -2.85 10.73
C GLY A 236 6.25 -3.91 9.66
N TYR A 237 6.40 -3.52 8.40
CA TYR A 237 6.33 -4.41 7.25
C TYR A 237 7.71 -4.62 6.66
N ARG A 238 8.02 -5.88 6.34
CA ARG A 238 9.24 -6.25 5.61
C ARG A 238 8.88 -7.17 4.46
N ARG A 239 9.43 -6.87 3.29
CA ARG A 239 9.31 -7.68 2.08
C ARG A 239 10.68 -7.98 1.52
N ILE A 240 10.90 -9.24 1.16
CA ILE A 240 12.03 -9.66 0.36
C ILE A 240 11.44 -10.26 -0.91
N SER A 241 11.84 -9.76 -2.07
CA SER A 241 11.40 -10.23 -3.37
C SER A 241 12.60 -10.60 -4.21
N GLY A 242 12.45 -11.66 -4.99
CA GLY A 242 13.44 -12.05 -6.00
C GLY A 242 12.73 -12.48 -7.27
N ALA A 243 13.31 -12.13 -8.41
CA ALA A 243 12.82 -12.55 -9.71
C ALA A 243 13.97 -13.11 -10.56
N LEU A 244 13.64 -14.13 -11.35
CA LEU A 244 14.53 -14.75 -12.32
C LEU A 244 13.74 -14.97 -13.59
N GLY A 245 14.25 -14.44 -14.71
CA GLY A 245 13.72 -14.73 -16.03
C GLY A 245 14.85 -15.12 -16.97
N CYS A 246 14.54 -16.08 -17.82
CA CYS A 246 15.49 -16.65 -18.77
C CYS A 246 14.74 -16.96 -20.05
N PHE A 247 15.26 -16.47 -21.17
CA PHE A 247 14.64 -16.58 -22.48
C PHE A 247 15.69 -17.05 -23.48
N SER A 248 15.36 -18.08 -24.26
CA SER A 248 16.16 -18.47 -25.41
C SER A 248 15.56 -17.88 -26.69
N ARG A 249 16.35 -17.15 -27.46
CA ARG A 249 16.01 -16.72 -28.81
C ARG A 249 16.47 -17.80 -29.79
N THR A 250 15.54 -18.55 -30.37
CA THR A 250 15.85 -19.38 -31.54
C THR A 250 15.88 -18.49 -32.77
N SER A 251 17.03 -18.42 -33.43
CA SER A 251 17.18 -17.80 -34.75
C SER A 251 16.37 -18.62 -35.76
N GLY A 252 15.23 -18.08 -36.20
CA GLY A 252 14.52 -18.53 -37.39
C GLY A 252 15.01 -17.80 -38.62
#